data_AF-A0A5N6KX68-F1
#
_entry.id   AF-A0A5N6KX68-F1
#
_cell.length_a   1.000
_cell.length_b   1.000
_cell.length_c   1.000
_cell.angle_alpha   90.00
_cell.angle_beta   90.00
_cell.angle_gamma   90.00
#
_symmetry.space_group_name_H-M   'P 1'
#
loop_
_entity.id
_entity.type
_entity.pdbx_description
1 polymer ?
#
loop_
_entity_poly.entity_id
_entity_poly.type
_entity_poly.pdbx_seq_one_letter_code
_entity_poly.pdbx_strand_id
1 'polypeptide(L)'
;MGLSWPSPLHAIRRCWTCVPDALRVAIYHLVLRFSKWWYGNKYQYIQKTPFGVYIKWGFIIRGHHRVREHEAAALQLVEAYTTIPAPRLIDYIKTDKATYLVMTTVPGDEAFAVLSGLDKGQKAALSAELRSAVSQLRRIPNPHQHAICNAMGGQVKDVRIWKNYAGPFRSETELNDYNCQLARQIKEELADTFLRKHKLYFSHADLNTTNVMIKDGKFSGIVDFDFAGWWPEYWEYTKALYIRGDRYMWREIIEDAFHEDYSQELYAEEKLWDFTSPWQAFACNHLAPTGAAPQERISAGASFTARKLSSGLALSHDIQVIKINFVRVTMNREVINYANHTIYLLLSHLPGQNRYHVGIYISLNGDVGLVYHATGFSGNYSYDGHISENIQHSTEIRLAMIIGHVKETQLDMIDHQIMPGVPVRNDDSSFTCWSWVKQALRDLRQAGVVSFSCEADDIETEARTFVRGVESRGQVGNDRVITSRLCS
;
A
#
# COMPACT_ATOMS: atom_id res chain seq x y z
N MET A 1 22.35 -13.01 -41.32
CA MET A 1 21.94 -12.38 -40.05
C MET A 1 21.53 -10.96 -40.35
N GLY A 2 20.29 -10.57 -40.06
CA GLY A 2 19.83 -9.19 -40.27
C GLY A 2 20.23 -8.32 -39.10
N LEU A 3 20.96 -7.22 -39.34
CA LEU A 3 21.20 -6.19 -38.34
C LEU A 3 19.90 -5.38 -38.17
N SER A 4 19.08 -5.75 -37.18
CA SER A 4 18.03 -4.88 -36.69
C SER A 4 18.66 -3.65 -36.06
N TRP A 5 18.30 -2.47 -36.56
CA TRP A 5 18.67 -1.21 -35.90
C TRP A 5 18.06 -1.19 -34.49
N PRO A 6 18.80 -0.76 -33.45
CA PRO A 6 18.22 -0.56 -32.14
C PRO A 6 17.02 0.38 -32.24
N SER A 7 15.97 0.14 -31.45
CA SER A 7 14.87 1.09 -31.37
C SER A 7 15.40 2.48 -30.98
N PRO A 8 14.80 3.60 -31.45
CA PRO A 8 15.26 4.94 -31.08
C PRO A 8 15.37 5.11 -29.56
N LEU A 9 14.46 4.48 -28.80
CA LEU A 9 14.52 4.43 -27.34
C LEU A 9 15.73 3.66 -26.81
N HIS A 10 16.12 2.54 -27.40
CA HIS A 10 17.32 1.79 -26.98
C HIS A 10 18.61 2.59 -27.25
N ALA A 11 18.66 3.36 -28.35
CA ALA A 11 19.74 4.30 -28.61
C ALA A 11 19.77 5.43 -27.57
N ILE A 12 18.62 6.05 -27.28
CA ILE A 12 18.47 7.08 -26.24
C ILE A 12 18.89 6.54 -24.87
N ARG A 13 18.39 5.36 -24.47
CA ARG A 13 18.73 4.66 -23.20
C ARG A 13 20.24 4.51 -23.06
N ARG A 14 20.93 4.02 -24.09
CA ARG A 14 22.40 3.82 -24.06
C ARG A 14 23.18 5.13 -24.06
N CYS A 15 22.79 6.12 -24.85
CA CYS A 15 23.45 7.43 -24.84
C CYS A 15 23.25 8.15 -23.50
N TRP A 16 22.07 7.99 -22.89
CA TRP A 16 21.73 8.59 -21.61
C TRP A 16 22.46 7.92 -20.43
N THR A 17 22.54 6.58 -20.37
CA THR A 17 23.28 5.89 -19.29
C THR A 17 24.81 6.06 -19.38
N CYS A 18 25.35 6.60 -20.47
CA CYS A 18 26.73 7.09 -20.52
C CYS A 18 26.94 8.45 -19.79
N VAL A 19 25.87 9.16 -19.41
CA VAL A 19 25.96 10.40 -18.62
C VAL A 19 26.21 10.05 -17.14
N PRO A 20 27.15 10.69 -16.44
CA PRO A 20 27.41 10.39 -15.02
C PRO A 20 26.17 10.55 -14.14
N ASP A 21 25.96 9.60 -13.22
CA ASP A 21 24.79 9.48 -12.35
C ASP A 21 24.46 10.76 -11.58
N ALA A 22 25.49 11.45 -11.07
CA ALA A 22 25.31 12.73 -10.37
C ALA A 22 24.66 13.81 -11.26
N LEU A 23 24.99 13.85 -12.56
CA LEU A 23 24.38 14.77 -13.52
C LEU A 23 22.98 14.31 -13.94
N ARG A 24 22.76 12.99 -14.13
CA ARG A 24 21.43 12.42 -14.39
C ARG A 24 20.46 12.75 -13.25
N VAL A 25 20.87 12.52 -12.00
CA VAL A 25 20.09 12.81 -10.78
C VAL A 25 19.87 14.31 -10.58
N ALA A 26 20.87 15.17 -10.87
CA ALA A 26 20.67 16.62 -10.84
C ALA A 26 19.60 17.07 -11.86
N ILE A 27 19.62 16.53 -13.07
CA ILE A 27 18.60 16.78 -14.09
C ILE A 27 17.22 16.26 -13.63
N TYR A 28 17.14 15.09 -13.01
CA TYR A 28 15.89 14.57 -12.44
C TYR A 28 15.33 15.46 -11.32
N HIS A 29 16.16 16.00 -10.44
CA HIS A 29 15.69 16.97 -9.44
C HIS A 29 15.15 18.27 -10.07
N LEU A 30 15.76 18.78 -11.15
CA LEU A 30 15.26 19.94 -11.88
C LEU A 30 13.92 19.62 -12.58
N VAL A 31 13.85 18.50 -13.29
CA VAL A 31 12.64 18.04 -13.98
C VAL A 31 11.50 17.77 -13.01
N LEU A 32 11.76 17.10 -11.87
CA LEU A 32 10.74 16.85 -10.83
C LEU A 32 10.20 18.16 -10.23
N ARG A 33 11.07 19.14 -9.93
CA ARG A 33 10.65 20.46 -9.42
C ARG A 33 9.79 21.21 -10.42
N PHE A 34 10.22 21.29 -11.67
CA PHE A 34 9.43 21.91 -12.75
C PHE A 34 8.10 21.19 -12.98
N SER A 35 8.10 19.86 -12.97
CA SER A 35 6.92 19.03 -13.24
C SER A 35 5.86 19.15 -12.14
N LYS A 36 6.26 19.25 -10.87
CA LYS A 36 5.33 19.49 -9.75
C LYS A 36 4.67 20.87 -9.82
N TRP A 37 5.35 21.87 -10.39
CA TRP A 37 4.78 23.18 -10.67
C TRP A 37 3.85 23.18 -11.89
N TRP A 38 4.21 22.46 -12.97
CA TRP A 38 3.49 22.50 -14.24
C TRP A 38 2.28 21.54 -14.32
N TYR A 39 2.42 20.31 -13.83
CA TYR A 39 1.38 19.26 -13.88
C TYR A 39 0.69 19.02 -12.53
N GLY A 40 1.09 19.76 -11.49
CA GLY A 40 0.72 19.45 -10.12
C GLY A 40 1.36 18.15 -9.60
N ASN A 41 0.88 17.69 -8.44
CA ASN A 41 1.42 16.58 -7.68
C ASN A 41 0.28 15.60 -7.32
N LYS A 42 -0.20 14.80 -8.31
CA LYS A 42 -1.28 13.81 -8.08
C LYS A 42 -0.85 12.69 -7.12
N TYR A 43 0.42 12.31 -7.15
CA TYR A 43 1.03 11.29 -6.29
C TYR A 43 2.34 11.81 -5.69
N GLN A 44 2.75 11.33 -4.51
CA GLN A 44 3.98 11.80 -3.85
C GLN A 44 5.26 11.31 -4.55
N TYR A 45 5.28 10.04 -4.97
CA TYR A 45 6.46 9.31 -5.44
C TYR A 45 6.51 9.04 -6.95
N ILE A 46 5.43 9.29 -7.69
CA ILE A 46 5.40 9.21 -9.15
C ILE A 46 4.95 10.55 -9.74
N GLN A 47 5.71 11.09 -10.68
CA GLN A 47 5.48 12.40 -11.28
C GLN A 47 5.42 12.29 -12.80
N LYS A 48 4.35 12.83 -13.41
CA LYS A 48 4.28 13.08 -14.85
C LYS A 48 5.20 14.24 -15.19
N THR A 49 6.06 14.07 -16.20
CA THR A 49 7.06 15.06 -16.61
C THR A 49 6.91 15.40 -18.11
N PRO A 50 7.59 16.44 -18.63
CA PRO A 50 7.57 16.78 -20.05
C PRO A 50 8.06 15.62 -20.95
N PHE A 51 7.85 15.79 -22.27
CA PHE A 51 8.33 14.85 -23.31
C PHE A 51 7.78 13.41 -23.21
N GLY A 52 6.70 13.18 -22.46
CA GLY A 52 6.06 11.86 -22.36
C GLY A 52 6.81 10.89 -21.45
N VAL A 53 7.35 11.39 -20.34
CA VAL A 53 8.14 10.62 -19.37
C VAL A 53 7.47 10.66 -17.98
N TYR A 54 7.44 9.53 -17.30
CA TYR A 54 7.20 9.43 -15.86
C TYR A 54 8.50 9.20 -15.10
N ILE A 55 8.61 9.80 -13.92
CA ILE A 55 9.65 9.50 -12.94
C ILE A 55 8.97 8.96 -11.68
N LYS A 56 9.14 7.67 -11.42
CA LYS A 56 8.98 7.07 -10.08
C LYS A 56 10.26 7.33 -9.30
N TRP A 57 10.17 7.78 -8.05
CA TRP A 57 11.34 8.03 -7.20
C TRP A 57 10.99 7.87 -5.72
N GLY A 58 11.98 7.56 -4.89
CA GLY A 58 11.81 7.53 -3.44
C GLY A 58 13.14 7.51 -2.70
N PHE A 59 13.15 8.08 -1.49
CA PHE A 59 14.31 8.00 -0.60
C PHE A 59 14.59 6.56 -0.18
N ILE A 60 15.87 6.27 0.08
CA ILE A 60 16.30 5.03 0.72
C ILE A 60 16.31 5.28 2.21
N ILE A 61 15.44 4.57 2.94
CA ILE A 61 15.22 4.80 4.37
C ILE A 61 15.49 3.50 5.11
N ARG A 62 16.58 3.44 5.88
CA ARG A 62 17.01 2.26 6.65
C ARG A 62 17.00 0.97 5.81
N GLY A 63 17.61 1.05 4.63
CA GLY A 63 17.67 -0.04 3.64
C GLY A 63 16.40 -0.22 2.79
N HIS A 64 15.24 0.32 3.19
CA HIS A 64 14.03 0.25 2.39
C HIS A 64 14.14 1.12 1.13
N HIS A 65 13.96 0.49 -0.03
CA HIS A 65 13.77 1.17 -1.31
C HIS A 65 12.28 1.13 -1.65
N ARG A 66 11.65 2.29 -1.87
CA ARG A 66 10.28 2.36 -2.42
C ARG A 66 10.23 1.81 -3.83
N VAL A 67 11.07 2.38 -4.69
CA VAL A 67 11.21 2.00 -6.09
C VAL A 67 12.34 0.98 -6.17
N ARG A 68 12.02 -0.25 -6.57
CA ARG A 68 12.96 -1.37 -6.56
C ARG A 68 13.36 -1.77 -7.96
N GLU A 69 14.57 -2.33 -8.06
CA GLU A 69 15.18 -2.75 -9.32
C GLU A 69 14.36 -3.84 -10.04
N HIS A 70 13.51 -4.59 -9.33
CA HIS A 70 12.61 -5.56 -9.95
C HIS A 70 11.53 -4.92 -10.83
N GLU A 71 11.07 -3.69 -10.58
CA GLU A 71 10.18 -3.02 -11.54
C GLU A 71 10.94 -2.70 -12.84
N ALA A 72 12.20 -2.24 -12.74
CA ALA A 72 13.04 -2.01 -13.91
C ALA A 72 13.29 -3.30 -14.72
N ALA A 73 13.53 -4.42 -14.03
CA ALA A 73 13.67 -5.75 -14.65
C ALA A 73 12.36 -6.23 -15.29
N ALA A 74 11.21 -6.04 -14.63
CA ALA A 74 9.90 -6.39 -15.15
C ALA A 74 9.60 -5.62 -16.46
N LEU A 75 9.82 -4.31 -16.49
CA LEU A 75 9.64 -3.50 -17.70
C LEU A 75 10.57 -3.93 -18.85
N GLN A 76 11.79 -4.41 -18.55
CA GLN A 76 12.70 -4.98 -19.54
C GLN A 76 12.20 -6.33 -20.09
N LEU A 77 11.71 -7.23 -19.24
CA LEU A 77 11.12 -8.51 -19.67
C LEU A 77 9.88 -8.28 -20.57
N VAL A 78 9.01 -7.36 -20.17
CA VAL A 78 7.80 -6.99 -20.93
C VAL A 78 8.17 -6.34 -22.28
N GLU A 79 9.23 -5.54 -22.33
CA GLU A 79 9.77 -4.97 -23.59
C GLU A 79 10.42 -6.04 -24.49
N ALA A 80 11.08 -7.06 -23.92
CA ALA A 80 11.80 -8.08 -24.68
C ALA A 80 10.89 -9.20 -25.24
N TYR A 81 9.83 -9.57 -24.53
CA TYR A 81 9.03 -10.77 -24.81
C TYR A 81 7.59 -10.50 -25.26
N THR A 82 7.08 -9.26 -25.21
CA THR A 82 5.66 -8.97 -25.47
C THR A 82 5.45 -7.77 -26.40
N THR A 83 4.30 -7.72 -27.07
CA THR A 83 3.83 -6.53 -27.79
C THR A 83 2.87 -5.68 -26.95
N ILE A 84 2.77 -5.94 -25.64
CA ILE A 84 1.91 -5.19 -24.72
C ILE A 84 2.36 -3.71 -24.70
N PRO A 85 1.44 -2.75 -24.87
CA PRO A 85 1.71 -1.35 -24.58
C PRO A 85 1.93 -1.18 -23.07
N ALA A 86 3.15 -0.86 -22.67
CA ALA A 86 3.57 -0.71 -21.28
C ALA A 86 4.66 0.37 -21.20
N PRO A 87 4.95 0.94 -20.02
CA PRO A 87 6.08 1.84 -19.84
C PRO A 87 7.37 1.16 -20.31
N ARG A 88 8.13 1.83 -21.16
CA ARG A 88 9.46 1.38 -21.55
C ARG A 88 10.48 2.09 -20.68
N LEU A 89 11.42 1.31 -20.14
CA LEU A 89 12.49 1.83 -19.29
C LEU A 89 13.32 2.88 -20.04
N ILE A 90 13.63 3.99 -19.39
CA ILE A 90 14.61 4.98 -19.84
C ILE A 90 15.83 4.91 -18.95
N ASP A 91 15.62 4.79 -17.63
CA ASP A 91 16.71 4.71 -16.66
C ASP A 91 16.28 4.06 -15.34
N TYR A 92 17.23 3.48 -14.61
CA TYR A 92 17.10 3.15 -13.20
C TYR A 92 18.41 3.53 -12.50
N ILE A 93 18.31 4.41 -11.49
CA ILE A 93 19.47 4.86 -10.70
C ILE A 93 19.20 4.61 -9.22
N LYS A 94 20.15 3.93 -8.56
CA LYS A 94 20.23 3.80 -7.11
C LYS A 94 21.42 4.61 -6.59
N THR A 95 21.15 5.69 -5.88
CA THR A 95 22.14 6.46 -5.11
C THR A 95 22.13 6.01 -3.65
N ASP A 96 23.04 6.51 -2.81
CA ASP A 96 23.01 6.23 -1.36
C ASP A 96 21.73 6.72 -0.65
N LYS A 97 21.05 7.73 -1.22
CA LYS A 97 19.94 8.45 -0.56
C LYS A 97 18.59 8.24 -1.22
N ALA A 98 18.55 7.87 -2.49
CA ALA A 98 17.32 7.76 -3.28
C ALA A 98 17.45 6.79 -4.46
N THR A 99 16.30 6.25 -4.85
CA THR A 99 16.09 5.43 -6.05
C THR A 99 15.22 6.21 -7.05
N TYR A 100 15.51 6.04 -8.34
CA TYR A 100 14.80 6.65 -9.46
C TYR A 100 14.54 5.60 -10.53
N LEU A 101 13.31 5.50 -11.01
CA LEU A 101 12.89 4.74 -12.19
C LEU A 101 12.26 5.72 -13.17
N VAL A 102 12.87 5.85 -14.35
CA VAL A 102 12.44 6.76 -15.41
C VAL A 102 11.94 5.93 -16.57
N MET A 103 10.73 6.23 -17.06
CA MET A 103 10.03 5.40 -18.03
C MET A 103 9.08 6.21 -18.92
N THR A 104 8.74 5.69 -20.10
CA THR A 104 7.80 6.36 -21.01
C THR A 104 6.36 6.37 -20.48
N THR A 105 5.63 7.44 -20.74
CA THR A 105 4.18 7.54 -20.50
C THR A 105 3.40 6.60 -21.44
N VAL A 106 2.53 5.75 -20.86
CA VAL A 106 1.41 5.14 -21.58
C VAL A 106 0.30 6.21 -21.73
N PRO A 107 -0.25 6.44 -22.92
CA PRO A 107 -1.25 7.49 -23.15
C PRO A 107 -2.65 7.05 -22.74
N GLY A 108 -3.51 8.00 -22.34
CA GLY A 108 -4.88 7.74 -21.88
C GLY A 108 -5.06 8.05 -20.40
N ASP A 109 -6.22 7.66 -19.89
CA ASP A 109 -6.64 7.81 -18.50
C ASP A 109 -6.74 6.44 -17.81
N GLU A 110 -6.65 6.44 -16.48
CA GLU A 110 -6.83 5.25 -15.64
C GLU A 110 -8.24 4.67 -15.83
N ALA A 111 -8.39 3.36 -16.02
CA ALA A 111 -9.70 2.74 -16.23
C ALA A 111 -10.69 3.06 -15.09
N PHE A 112 -10.20 3.18 -13.86
CA PHE A 112 -10.93 3.65 -12.67
C PHE A 112 -11.73 4.96 -12.91
N ALA A 113 -11.22 5.86 -13.76
CA ALA A 113 -11.86 7.14 -14.05
C ALA A 113 -12.89 7.08 -15.19
N VAL A 114 -12.81 6.09 -16.09
CA VAL A 114 -13.56 6.09 -17.37
C VAL A 114 -14.39 4.83 -17.66
N LEU A 115 -14.23 3.74 -16.90
CA LEU A 115 -14.88 2.44 -17.16
C LEU A 115 -16.42 2.54 -17.23
N SER A 116 -17.01 3.39 -16.40
CA SER A 116 -18.45 3.65 -16.34
C SER A 116 -19.01 4.33 -17.58
N GLY A 117 -18.16 5.04 -18.35
CA GLY A 117 -18.51 5.66 -19.62
C GLY A 117 -18.39 4.74 -20.83
N LEU A 118 -17.83 3.52 -20.68
CA LEU A 118 -17.68 2.58 -21.80
C LEU A 118 -18.99 1.87 -22.15
N ASP A 119 -19.24 1.72 -23.46
CA ASP A 119 -20.30 0.87 -23.98
C ASP A 119 -19.97 -0.64 -23.87
N LYS A 120 -20.96 -1.50 -24.15
CA LYS A 120 -20.81 -2.97 -24.03
C LYS A 120 -19.76 -3.55 -24.99
N GLY A 121 -19.64 -3.00 -26.20
CA GLY A 121 -18.63 -3.43 -27.18
C GLY A 121 -17.22 -2.98 -26.78
N GLN A 122 -17.08 -1.77 -26.24
CA GLN A 122 -15.82 -1.28 -25.68
C GLN A 122 -15.35 -2.12 -24.48
N LYS A 123 -16.27 -2.52 -23.60
CA LYS A 123 -15.96 -3.42 -22.46
C LYS A 123 -15.54 -4.82 -22.92
N ALA A 124 -16.25 -5.42 -23.87
CA ALA A 124 -15.86 -6.72 -24.45
C ALA A 124 -14.51 -6.67 -25.19
N ALA A 125 -14.22 -5.55 -25.88
CA ALA A 125 -12.92 -5.32 -26.49
C ALA A 125 -11.80 -5.19 -25.43
N LEU A 126 -12.07 -4.51 -24.31
CA LEU A 126 -11.12 -4.42 -23.19
C LEU A 126 -10.83 -5.80 -22.58
N SER A 127 -11.83 -6.64 -22.34
CA SER A 127 -11.63 -8.03 -21.88
C SER A 127 -10.79 -8.86 -22.85
N ALA A 128 -11.01 -8.72 -24.16
CA ALA A 128 -10.22 -9.40 -25.19
C ALA A 128 -8.75 -8.93 -25.23
N GLU A 129 -8.49 -7.63 -25.07
CA GLU A 129 -7.14 -7.07 -24.99
C GLU A 129 -6.43 -7.47 -23.69
N LEU A 130 -7.13 -7.49 -22.54
CA LEU A 130 -6.57 -7.98 -21.27
C LEU A 130 -6.24 -9.48 -21.35
N ARG A 131 -7.12 -10.30 -21.92
CA ARG A 131 -6.87 -11.72 -22.22
C ARG A 131 -5.62 -11.90 -23.09
N SER A 132 -5.46 -11.06 -24.13
CA SER A 132 -4.28 -11.03 -25.00
C SER A 132 -3.00 -10.64 -24.25
N ALA A 133 -3.07 -9.66 -23.35
CA ALA A 133 -1.94 -9.22 -22.53
C ALA A 133 -1.51 -10.31 -21.53
N VAL A 134 -2.43 -10.87 -20.75
CA VAL A 134 -2.14 -11.98 -19.81
C VAL A 134 -1.58 -13.19 -20.57
N SER A 135 -2.13 -13.52 -21.73
CA SER A 135 -1.61 -14.58 -22.62
C SER A 135 -0.20 -14.33 -23.16
N GLN A 136 0.27 -13.08 -23.16
CA GLN A 136 1.65 -12.72 -23.52
C GLN A 136 2.58 -12.71 -22.31
N LEU A 137 2.14 -12.19 -21.15
CA LEU A 137 2.91 -12.27 -19.90
C LEU A 137 3.21 -13.73 -19.54
N ARG A 138 2.22 -14.62 -19.67
CA ARG A 138 2.36 -16.07 -19.45
C ARG A 138 3.36 -16.78 -20.41
N ARG A 139 3.90 -16.09 -21.43
CA ARG A 139 4.96 -16.61 -22.33
C ARG A 139 6.37 -16.18 -21.93
N ILE A 140 6.53 -15.27 -20.97
CA ILE A 140 7.85 -14.84 -20.48
C ILE A 140 8.48 -16.01 -19.70
N PRO A 141 9.62 -16.56 -20.15
CA PRO A 141 10.22 -17.74 -19.53
C PRO A 141 10.73 -17.42 -18.13
N ASN A 142 10.60 -18.37 -17.20
CA ASN A 142 11.18 -18.25 -15.86
C ASN A 142 12.62 -18.79 -15.85
N PRO A 143 13.66 -17.95 -15.67
CA PRO A 143 15.04 -18.42 -15.51
C PRO A 143 15.32 -18.93 -14.07
N HIS A 144 14.43 -18.66 -13.12
CA HIS A 144 14.51 -19.07 -11.71
C HIS A 144 13.61 -20.28 -11.48
N GLN A 145 14.02 -21.43 -12.03
CA GLN A 145 13.20 -22.65 -12.10
C GLN A 145 12.55 -23.02 -10.75
N HIS A 146 11.22 -23.22 -10.76
CA HIS A 146 10.37 -23.51 -9.60
C HIS A 146 10.27 -22.42 -8.51
N ALA A 147 10.85 -21.23 -8.69
CA ALA A 147 10.70 -20.13 -7.74
C ALA A 147 9.46 -19.25 -8.03
N ILE A 148 8.61 -19.05 -7.02
CA ILE A 148 7.68 -17.91 -6.92
C ILE A 148 8.49 -16.71 -6.42
N CYS A 149 8.71 -15.74 -7.30
CA CYS A 149 9.74 -14.72 -7.13
C CYS A 149 9.46 -13.47 -7.97
N ASN A 150 10.07 -12.34 -7.61
CA ASN A 150 10.01 -11.12 -8.42
C ASN A 150 10.80 -11.28 -9.74
N ALA A 151 10.72 -10.29 -10.64
CA ALA A 151 11.40 -10.26 -11.94
C ALA A 151 12.95 -10.42 -11.92
N MET A 152 13.60 -10.49 -10.75
CA MET A 152 15.04 -10.74 -10.56
C MET A 152 15.32 -12.07 -9.80
N GLY A 153 14.30 -12.88 -9.51
CA GLY A 153 14.44 -14.12 -8.73
C GLY A 153 14.44 -13.92 -7.21
N GLY A 154 14.21 -12.68 -6.74
CA GLY A 154 14.19 -12.34 -5.32
C GLY A 154 12.79 -12.34 -4.69
N GLN A 155 12.70 -11.80 -3.46
CA GLN A 155 11.43 -11.64 -2.73
C GLN A 155 10.34 -10.98 -3.56
N VAL A 156 9.16 -11.59 -3.61
CA VAL A 156 7.96 -10.97 -4.20
C VAL A 156 7.56 -9.73 -3.41
N LYS A 157 6.99 -8.74 -4.09
CA LYS A 157 6.24 -7.62 -3.50
C LYS A 157 4.76 -7.81 -3.85
N ASP A 158 3.88 -7.82 -2.86
CA ASP A 158 2.43 -7.82 -3.08
C ASP A 158 1.68 -7.40 -1.80
N VAL A 159 0.83 -6.38 -1.87
CA VAL A 159 -0.03 -5.89 -0.76
C VAL A 159 -1.12 -6.87 -0.28
N ARG A 160 -1.28 -8.01 -0.92
CA ARG A 160 -2.08 -9.16 -0.45
C ARG A 160 -1.26 -10.04 0.50
N ILE A 161 0.05 -10.12 0.32
CA ILE A 161 0.93 -10.92 1.18
C ILE A 161 1.23 -10.17 2.48
N TRP A 162 1.24 -10.88 3.60
CA TRP A 162 1.60 -10.30 4.91
C TRP A 162 2.97 -9.60 4.83
N LYS A 163 3.10 -8.43 5.47
CA LYS A 163 4.26 -7.51 5.41
C LYS A 163 4.60 -6.96 4.00
N ASN A 164 3.73 -7.17 3.01
CA ASN A 164 3.90 -6.79 1.60
C ASN A 164 5.09 -7.44 0.85
N TYR A 165 5.94 -8.22 1.52
CA TYR A 165 7.16 -8.82 0.96
C TYR A 165 7.43 -10.20 1.57
N ALA A 166 7.66 -11.20 0.72
CA ALA A 166 7.97 -12.56 1.18
C ALA A 166 8.76 -13.39 0.15
N GLY A 167 9.10 -14.63 0.51
CA GLY A 167 9.81 -15.56 -0.36
C GLY A 167 11.30 -15.20 -0.59
N PRO A 168 11.86 -15.47 -1.77
CA PRO A 168 11.25 -16.24 -2.86
C PRO A 168 10.89 -17.66 -2.40
N PHE A 169 9.74 -18.18 -2.85
CA PHE A 169 9.24 -19.49 -2.43
C PHE A 169 9.59 -20.56 -3.47
N ARG A 170 9.97 -21.75 -3.05
CA ARG A 170 10.33 -22.89 -3.94
C ARG A 170 9.12 -23.71 -4.40
N SER A 171 7.94 -23.41 -3.86
CA SER A 171 6.68 -24.06 -4.23
C SER A 171 5.48 -23.24 -3.79
N GLU A 172 4.31 -23.52 -4.37
CA GLU A 172 3.02 -23.04 -3.87
C GLU A 172 2.75 -23.46 -2.43
N THR A 173 3.26 -24.62 -1.99
CA THR A 173 3.05 -25.09 -0.61
C THR A 173 3.75 -24.15 0.39
N GLU A 174 4.96 -23.66 0.08
CA GLU A 174 5.64 -22.66 0.91
C GLU A 174 4.91 -21.30 0.93
N LEU A 175 4.31 -20.88 -0.20
CA LEU A 175 3.46 -19.67 -0.27
C LEU A 175 2.17 -19.84 0.55
N ASN A 176 1.51 -21.00 0.45
CA ASN A 176 0.27 -21.30 1.15
C ASN A 176 0.52 -21.40 2.67
N ASP A 177 1.60 -22.06 3.09
CA ASP A 177 2.03 -22.08 4.49
C ASP A 177 2.37 -20.69 5.04
N TYR A 178 2.93 -19.80 4.22
CA TYR A 178 3.16 -18.39 4.59
C TYR A 178 1.83 -17.63 4.77
N ASN A 179 0.91 -17.74 3.82
CA ASN A 179 -0.43 -17.15 3.91
C ASN A 179 -1.20 -17.64 5.15
N CYS A 180 -1.08 -18.92 5.49
CA CYS A 180 -1.72 -19.51 6.66
C CYS A 180 -1.11 -19.09 8.01
N GLN A 181 0.00 -18.33 8.07
CA GLN A 181 0.59 -17.93 9.37
C GLN A 181 -0.36 -17.05 10.21
N LEU A 182 -1.08 -16.13 9.56
CA LEU A 182 -2.15 -15.33 10.18
C LEU A 182 -3.51 -16.05 10.17
N ALA A 183 -3.76 -16.85 9.13
CA ALA A 183 -5.06 -17.46 8.84
C ALA A 183 -5.17 -18.94 9.24
N ARG A 184 -4.47 -19.37 10.30
CA ARG A 184 -4.39 -20.79 10.72
C ARG A 184 -5.76 -21.46 10.89
N GLN A 185 -6.77 -20.70 11.32
CA GLN A 185 -8.14 -21.18 11.57
C GLN A 185 -8.84 -21.71 10.32
N ILE A 186 -8.50 -21.19 9.13
CA ILE A 186 -9.06 -21.63 7.84
C ILE A 186 -8.12 -22.55 7.05
N LYS A 187 -6.96 -22.95 7.61
CA LYS A 187 -6.02 -23.84 6.90
C LYS A 187 -6.62 -25.21 6.60
N GLU A 188 -7.47 -25.73 7.48
CA GLU A 188 -8.19 -26.99 7.27
C GLU A 188 -9.36 -26.82 6.27
N GLU A 189 -10.07 -25.69 6.32
CA GLU A 189 -11.15 -25.37 5.36
C GLU A 189 -10.62 -25.26 3.92
N LEU A 190 -9.43 -24.68 3.74
CA LEU A 190 -8.82 -24.44 2.43
C LEU A 190 -7.85 -25.54 1.96
N ALA A 191 -7.74 -26.65 2.71
CA ALA A 191 -6.76 -27.71 2.47
C ALA A 191 -6.82 -28.27 1.03
N ASP A 192 -8.03 -28.60 0.53
CA ASP A 192 -8.22 -29.12 -0.82
C ASP A 192 -7.78 -28.13 -1.90
N THR A 193 -7.97 -26.82 -1.67
CA THR A 193 -7.52 -25.79 -2.61
C THR A 193 -5.99 -25.66 -2.59
N PHE A 194 -5.35 -25.74 -1.41
CA PHE A 194 -3.88 -25.68 -1.29
C PHE A 194 -3.15 -26.94 -1.78
N LEU A 195 -3.86 -28.06 -1.96
CA LEU A 195 -3.34 -29.28 -2.60
C LEU A 195 -3.26 -29.17 -4.12
N ARG A 196 -4.08 -28.31 -4.76
CA ARG A 196 -4.03 -28.05 -6.20
C ARG A 196 -2.65 -27.51 -6.61
N LYS A 197 -2.27 -27.76 -7.87
CA LYS A 197 -0.95 -27.41 -8.42
C LYS A 197 -1.09 -26.71 -9.75
N HIS A 198 -0.39 -25.58 -9.84
CA HIS A 198 -0.52 -24.59 -10.90
C HIS A 198 0.78 -24.45 -11.68
N LYS A 199 0.70 -23.91 -12.89
CA LYS A 199 1.90 -23.46 -13.58
C LYS A 199 2.33 -22.12 -12.99
N LEU A 200 3.64 -21.93 -12.88
CA LEU A 200 4.22 -20.63 -12.53
C LEU A 200 4.44 -19.84 -13.82
N TYR A 201 3.78 -18.69 -13.93
CA TYR A 201 3.88 -17.78 -15.08
C TYR A 201 4.31 -16.40 -14.63
N PHE A 202 4.91 -15.62 -15.53
CA PHE A 202 5.09 -14.20 -15.28
C PHE A 202 3.72 -13.53 -15.31
N SER A 203 3.44 -12.73 -14.27
CA SER A 203 2.15 -12.10 -14.00
C SER A 203 2.37 -10.64 -13.58
N HIS A 204 1.39 -9.76 -13.79
CA HIS A 204 1.44 -8.37 -13.32
C HIS A 204 1.30 -8.30 -11.80
N ALA A 205 0.49 -9.19 -11.23
CA ALA A 205 0.06 -9.27 -9.83
C ALA A 205 -0.66 -8.03 -9.27
N ASP A 206 -0.77 -6.92 -10.00
CA ASP A 206 -1.64 -5.79 -9.64
C ASP A 206 -2.48 -5.30 -10.83
N LEU A 207 -3.10 -6.23 -11.58
CA LEU A 207 -3.89 -5.91 -12.77
C LEU A 207 -5.27 -5.32 -12.39
N ASN A 208 -5.27 -4.09 -11.89
CA ASN A 208 -6.43 -3.40 -11.34
C ASN A 208 -6.85 -2.17 -12.18
N THR A 209 -7.96 -1.54 -11.80
CA THR A 209 -8.55 -0.39 -12.51
C THR A 209 -7.68 0.87 -12.53
N THR A 210 -6.72 1.05 -11.61
CA THR A 210 -5.76 2.17 -11.67
C THR A 210 -4.52 1.87 -12.52
N ASN A 211 -4.28 0.60 -12.84
CA ASN A 211 -3.09 0.13 -13.55
C ASN A 211 -3.36 -0.23 -15.03
N VAL A 212 -4.63 -0.24 -15.45
CA VAL A 212 -5.03 -0.38 -16.85
C VAL A 212 -5.38 0.98 -17.44
N MET A 213 -4.79 1.31 -18.59
CA MET A 213 -4.93 2.58 -19.27
C MET A 213 -5.90 2.46 -20.45
N ILE A 214 -6.74 3.49 -20.62
CA ILE A 214 -7.74 3.60 -21.69
C ILE A 214 -7.58 4.94 -22.39
N LYS A 215 -7.54 4.93 -23.73
CA LYS A 215 -7.54 6.13 -24.57
C LYS A 215 -8.61 6.02 -25.65
N ASP A 216 -9.37 7.08 -25.86
CA ASP A 216 -10.40 7.18 -26.91
C ASP A 216 -11.41 6.00 -26.91
N GLY A 217 -11.76 5.51 -25.71
CA GLY A 217 -12.67 4.37 -25.51
C GLY A 217 -12.05 2.98 -25.76
N LYS A 218 -10.72 2.87 -25.87
CA LYS A 218 -9.99 1.63 -26.17
C LYS A 218 -8.85 1.39 -25.17
N PHE A 219 -8.50 0.12 -24.95
CA PHE A 219 -7.27 -0.25 -24.24
C PHE A 219 -6.05 0.45 -24.86
N SER A 220 -5.22 1.08 -24.02
CA SER A 220 -4.01 1.77 -24.46
C SER A 220 -2.74 1.33 -23.73
N GLY A 221 -2.86 0.49 -22.68
CA GLY A 221 -1.74 -0.21 -22.06
C GLY A 221 -1.95 -0.62 -20.61
N ILE A 222 -0.91 -1.21 -20.02
CA ILE A 222 -0.82 -1.59 -18.60
C ILE A 222 0.38 -0.85 -17.98
N VAL A 223 0.25 -0.37 -16.74
CA VAL A 223 1.28 0.36 -15.98
C VAL A 223 1.45 -0.21 -14.57
N ASP A 224 2.56 0.13 -13.92
CA ASP A 224 2.90 -0.24 -12.53
C ASP A 224 3.22 -1.73 -12.27
N PHE A 225 4.35 -2.17 -12.84
CA PHE A 225 4.85 -3.55 -12.73
C PHE A 225 5.64 -3.81 -11.41
N ASP A 226 5.37 -3.07 -10.34
CA ASP A 226 6.13 -3.15 -9.06
C ASP A 226 5.90 -4.49 -8.30
N PHE A 227 4.80 -5.20 -8.57
CA PHE A 227 4.53 -6.55 -8.02
C PHE A 227 4.85 -7.69 -9.02
N ALA A 228 5.34 -7.33 -10.22
CA ALA A 228 5.48 -8.28 -11.31
C ALA A 228 6.61 -9.30 -11.08
N GLY A 229 6.33 -10.54 -11.46
CA GLY A 229 7.20 -11.69 -11.17
C GLY A 229 6.54 -13.00 -11.58
N TRP A 230 7.14 -14.12 -11.18
CA TRP A 230 6.60 -15.44 -11.44
C TRP A 230 5.71 -15.89 -10.29
N TRP A 231 4.44 -16.15 -10.62
CA TRP A 231 3.34 -16.40 -9.70
C TRP A 231 2.52 -17.61 -10.17
N PRO A 232 1.75 -18.27 -9.29
CA PRO A 232 0.77 -19.28 -9.69
C PRO A 232 -0.25 -18.73 -10.68
N GLU A 233 -0.70 -19.53 -11.64
CA GLU A 233 -1.52 -19.04 -12.77
C GLU A 233 -2.85 -18.39 -12.39
N TYR A 234 -3.42 -18.73 -11.23
CA TYR A 234 -4.64 -18.13 -10.66
C TYR A 234 -4.39 -16.75 -10.03
N TRP A 235 -3.14 -16.44 -9.62
CA TRP A 235 -2.83 -15.27 -8.81
C TRP A 235 -3.16 -13.97 -9.57
N GLU A 236 -2.92 -13.93 -10.88
CA GLU A 236 -3.29 -12.78 -11.72
C GLU A 236 -4.82 -12.51 -11.69
N TYR A 237 -5.64 -13.57 -11.75
CA TYR A 237 -7.10 -13.48 -11.75
C TYR A 237 -7.63 -13.02 -10.38
N THR A 238 -7.21 -13.67 -9.30
CA THR A 238 -7.66 -13.32 -7.95
C THR A 238 -7.18 -11.93 -7.54
N LYS A 239 -5.95 -11.54 -7.91
CA LYS A 239 -5.43 -10.19 -7.73
C LYS A 239 -6.15 -9.14 -8.57
N ALA A 240 -6.56 -9.46 -9.80
CA ALA A 240 -7.37 -8.56 -10.62
C ALA A 240 -8.76 -8.30 -10.01
N LEU A 241 -9.29 -9.22 -9.20
CA LEU A 241 -10.53 -9.03 -8.43
C LEU A 241 -10.31 -8.40 -7.03
N TYR A 242 -9.07 -8.37 -6.54
CA TYR A 242 -8.66 -7.80 -5.23
C TYR A 242 -8.61 -6.25 -5.24
N ILE A 243 -9.68 -5.60 -5.71
CA ILE A 243 -9.69 -4.15 -5.97
C ILE A 243 -10.48 -3.32 -4.95
N ARG A 244 -10.20 -2.03 -5.00
CA ARG A 244 -10.92 -0.91 -4.36
C ARG A 244 -11.95 -0.34 -5.34
N GLY A 245 -13.09 0.14 -4.85
CA GLY A 245 -14.10 0.81 -5.67
C GLY A 245 -15.19 -0.13 -6.18
N ASP A 246 -15.75 0.18 -7.36
CA ASP A 246 -16.81 -0.62 -7.97
C ASP A 246 -16.25 -1.96 -8.47
N ARG A 247 -16.53 -3.01 -7.68
CA ARG A 247 -16.12 -4.39 -7.99
C ARG A 247 -16.95 -5.00 -9.13
N TYR A 248 -18.19 -4.59 -9.35
CA TYR A 248 -19.09 -5.29 -10.27
C TYR A 248 -18.66 -5.12 -11.73
N MET A 249 -18.52 -3.88 -12.17
CA MET A 249 -18.19 -3.58 -13.57
C MET A 249 -16.77 -4.04 -13.96
N TRP A 250 -15.86 -4.12 -12.99
CA TRP A 250 -14.53 -4.68 -13.22
C TRP A 250 -14.53 -6.21 -13.19
N ARG A 251 -15.29 -6.82 -12.28
CA ARG A 251 -15.45 -8.28 -12.19
C ARG A 251 -15.99 -8.85 -13.50
N GLU A 252 -17.04 -8.27 -14.09
CA GLU A 252 -17.57 -8.69 -15.41
C GLU A 252 -16.47 -8.73 -16.49
N ILE A 253 -15.56 -7.76 -16.48
CA ILE A 253 -14.51 -7.60 -17.49
C ILE A 253 -13.37 -8.61 -17.27
N ILE A 254 -13.03 -8.92 -16.02
CA ILE A 254 -12.04 -9.93 -15.65
C ILE A 254 -12.59 -11.36 -15.83
N GLU A 255 -13.86 -11.61 -15.48
CA GLU A 255 -14.52 -12.91 -15.64
C GLU A 255 -14.77 -13.25 -17.13
N ASP A 256 -14.89 -12.28 -18.04
CA ASP A 256 -14.75 -12.55 -19.48
C ASP A 256 -13.27 -12.82 -19.86
N ALA A 257 -12.33 -11.98 -19.39
CA ALA A 257 -10.93 -12.03 -19.83
C ALA A 257 -10.22 -13.37 -19.52
N PHE A 258 -10.57 -14.05 -18.43
CA PHE A 258 -10.05 -15.37 -18.07
C PHE A 258 -11.05 -16.48 -18.47
N HIS A 259 -10.55 -17.62 -18.93
CA HIS A 259 -11.41 -18.75 -19.36
C HIS A 259 -11.22 -20.01 -18.49
N GLU A 260 -10.24 -19.98 -17.61
CA GLU A 260 -9.92 -21.04 -16.67
C GLU A 260 -10.75 -20.89 -15.37
N ASP A 261 -11.27 -22.02 -14.87
CA ASP A 261 -12.02 -22.04 -13.61
C ASP A 261 -11.09 -21.97 -12.40
N TYR A 262 -10.93 -20.75 -11.88
CA TYR A 262 -10.24 -20.45 -10.62
C TYR A 262 -11.23 -20.14 -9.48
N SER A 263 -12.44 -20.70 -9.49
CA SER A 263 -13.48 -20.41 -8.48
C SER A 263 -13.10 -20.86 -7.06
N GLN A 264 -12.38 -21.99 -6.92
CA GLN A 264 -11.91 -22.50 -5.63
C GLN A 264 -10.77 -21.63 -5.08
N GLU A 265 -9.83 -21.26 -5.96
CA GLU A 265 -8.73 -20.36 -5.66
C GLU A 265 -9.22 -18.96 -5.28
N LEU A 266 -10.25 -18.45 -5.95
CA LEU A 266 -10.90 -17.19 -5.59
C LEU A 266 -11.62 -17.28 -4.24
N TYR A 267 -12.33 -18.37 -3.95
CA TYR A 267 -12.94 -18.57 -2.63
C TYR A 267 -11.89 -18.61 -1.50
N ALA A 268 -10.79 -19.33 -1.72
CA ALA A 268 -9.67 -19.38 -0.79
C ALA A 268 -9.01 -18.01 -0.60
N GLU A 269 -8.83 -17.25 -1.69
CA GLU A 269 -8.33 -15.88 -1.64
C GLU A 269 -9.28 -14.93 -0.91
N GLU A 270 -10.57 -14.90 -1.26
CA GLU A 270 -11.59 -14.08 -0.59
C GLU A 270 -11.63 -14.36 0.93
N LYS A 271 -11.50 -15.63 1.35
CA LYS A 271 -11.32 -16.00 2.77
C LYS A 271 -10.02 -15.49 3.39
N LEU A 272 -8.90 -15.50 2.67
CA LEU A 272 -7.61 -14.99 3.15
C LEU A 272 -7.55 -13.45 3.17
N TRP A 273 -8.36 -12.76 2.36
CA TRP A 273 -8.46 -11.30 2.34
C TRP A 273 -8.99 -10.76 3.67
N ASP A 274 -9.92 -11.46 4.34
CA ASP A 274 -10.41 -11.08 5.66
C ASP A 274 -9.30 -11.05 6.74
N PHE A 275 -8.20 -11.79 6.56
CA PHE A 275 -7.04 -11.81 7.47
C PHE A 275 -5.88 -10.91 7.05
N THR A 276 -5.82 -10.50 5.78
CA THR A 276 -4.63 -9.84 5.18
C THR A 276 -4.92 -8.48 4.55
N SER A 277 -6.17 -8.08 4.41
CA SER A 277 -6.55 -6.89 3.63
C SER A 277 -6.30 -5.56 4.36
N PRO A 278 -5.53 -4.62 3.77
CA PRO A 278 -5.43 -3.24 4.24
C PRO A 278 -6.67 -2.38 3.84
N TRP A 279 -7.74 -3.01 3.33
CA TRP A 279 -9.00 -2.41 2.87
C TRP A 279 -10.21 -2.96 3.64
N GLN A 280 -9.99 -3.44 4.87
CA GLN A 280 -10.88 -4.30 5.64
C GLN A 280 -12.32 -3.74 5.82
N ALA A 281 -12.54 -2.42 5.78
CA ALA A 281 -13.87 -1.80 5.84
C ALA A 281 -14.86 -2.20 4.71
N PHE A 282 -14.38 -2.78 3.60
CA PHE A 282 -15.20 -2.98 2.39
C PHE A 282 -15.53 -4.43 2.03
N ALA A 283 -15.09 -5.43 2.81
CA ALA A 283 -15.34 -6.84 2.50
C ALA A 283 -16.71 -7.35 3.03
N CYS A 284 -17.12 -6.95 4.23
CA CYS A 284 -18.35 -7.45 4.87
C CYS A 284 -19.63 -6.75 4.40
N ASN A 285 -19.93 -6.84 3.10
CA ASN A 285 -21.27 -6.66 2.54
C ASN A 285 -21.33 -7.39 1.19
N HIS A 286 -22.09 -8.50 1.13
CA HIS A 286 -22.74 -9.15 -0.04
C HIS A 286 -22.95 -10.67 0.10
N LEU A 287 -23.18 -11.19 1.31
CA LEU A 287 -23.82 -12.51 1.53
C LEU A 287 -24.96 -12.41 2.57
N ALA A 288 -26.04 -11.73 2.18
CA ALA A 288 -27.32 -11.75 2.89
C ALA A 288 -28.44 -11.93 1.85
N PRO A 289 -29.38 -12.89 2.02
CA PRO A 289 -30.47 -13.09 1.07
C PRO A 289 -31.39 -11.87 0.93
N THR A 290 -31.99 -11.71 -0.25
CA THR A 290 -32.90 -10.61 -0.62
C THR A 290 -34.11 -10.51 0.31
N GLY A 291 -34.40 -9.33 0.89
CA GLY A 291 -35.54 -9.22 1.83
C GLY A 291 -35.95 -7.85 2.37
N ALA A 292 -35.63 -6.72 1.71
CA ALA A 292 -36.14 -5.40 2.14
C ALA A 292 -36.32 -4.42 0.95
N ALA A 293 -37.37 -3.59 1.01
CA ALA A 293 -37.66 -2.53 0.04
C ALA A 293 -36.94 -1.22 0.39
N PRO A 294 -36.64 -0.34 -0.58
CA PRO A 294 -35.93 0.92 -0.32
C PRO A 294 -36.83 1.96 0.36
N GLN A 295 -36.27 2.70 1.33
CA GLN A 295 -36.84 3.95 1.83
C GLN A 295 -36.04 5.16 1.37
N GLU A 296 -36.68 6.33 1.42
CA GLU A 296 -36.40 7.45 0.54
C GLU A 296 -35.27 8.38 1.01
N ARG A 297 -34.69 9.14 0.07
CA ARG A 297 -33.77 10.24 0.39
C ARG A 297 -34.55 11.47 0.83
N ILE A 298 -34.30 11.96 2.04
CA ILE A 298 -34.65 13.34 2.42
C ILE A 298 -33.44 14.24 2.20
N SER A 299 -33.60 15.29 1.41
CA SER A 299 -32.59 16.31 1.14
C SER A 299 -32.69 17.47 2.12
N ALA A 300 -31.59 17.84 2.77
CA ALA A 300 -31.45 19.11 3.49
C ALA A 300 -30.05 19.70 3.24
N GLY A 301 -30.01 20.95 2.76
CA GLY A 301 -28.77 21.69 2.55
C GLY A 301 -28.57 22.76 3.63
N ALA A 302 -27.31 23.11 3.92
CA ALA A 302 -26.95 24.22 4.81
C ALA A 302 -25.71 24.96 4.29
N SER A 303 -25.61 26.25 4.61
CA SER A 303 -24.65 27.19 4.02
C SER A 303 -23.28 27.19 4.70
N PHE A 304 -22.29 27.73 3.99
CA PHE A 304 -20.98 28.16 4.49
C PHE A 304 -21.07 29.09 5.71
N THR A 305 -20.02 29.08 6.54
CA THR A 305 -19.28 30.32 6.87
C THR A 305 -17.86 29.97 7.32
N ALA A 306 -16.87 30.75 6.87
CA ALA A 306 -15.48 30.65 7.31
C ALA A 306 -15.06 31.95 7.99
N ARG A 307 -14.30 31.88 9.09
CA ARG A 307 -13.64 33.05 9.70
C ARG A 307 -12.13 32.85 9.76
N LYS A 308 -11.41 33.94 9.51
CA LYS A 308 -9.95 34.04 9.34
C LYS A 308 -9.43 35.04 10.38
N LEU A 309 -8.32 34.72 11.07
CA LEU A 309 -7.60 35.66 11.94
C LEU A 309 -6.09 35.33 11.95
N SER A 310 -5.26 36.37 11.98
CA SER A 310 -3.80 36.37 12.24
C SER A 310 -3.55 36.54 13.76
N SER A 311 -2.36 36.61 14.40
CA SER A 311 -0.90 36.65 14.09
C SER A 311 -0.15 36.43 15.43
N GLY A 312 1.18 36.25 15.60
CA GLY A 312 2.36 36.21 14.72
C GLY A 312 3.64 36.67 15.48
N LEU A 313 4.84 36.13 15.17
CA LEU A 313 6.15 36.33 15.87
C LEU A 313 6.22 35.71 17.30
N ALA A 314 7.37 35.31 17.88
CA ALA A 314 8.80 35.55 17.59
C ALA A 314 9.70 34.31 17.90
N LEU A 315 11.03 34.45 17.79
CA LEU A 315 12.04 33.41 18.06
C LEU A 315 12.82 33.64 19.37
N SER A 316 13.10 32.56 20.11
CA SER A 316 14.22 32.47 21.06
C SER A 316 14.76 31.03 21.10
N HIS A 317 16.02 30.84 21.51
CA HIS A 317 16.62 29.52 21.72
C HIS A 317 16.46 29.10 23.18
N ASP A 318 15.73 28.04 23.44
CA ASP A 318 15.75 27.29 24.70
C ASP A 318 15.26 25.85 24.49
N ILE A 319 15.54 24.96 25.43
CA ILE A 319 15.23 23.52 25.33
C ILE A 319 13.71 23.32 25.31
N GLN A 320 13.16 22.97 24.14
CA GLN A 320 11.71 22.92 23.94
C GLN A 320 11.03 21.74 24.63
N VAL A 321 10.43 22.01 25.79
CA VAL A 321 9.19 21.34 26.21
C VAL A 321 8.07 21.87 25.30
N ILE A 322 7.77 21.15 24.22
CA ILE A 322 6.77 21.59 23.23
C ILE A 322 5.37 21.52 23.86
N LYS A 323 4.82 22.68 24.23
CA LYS A 323 3.37 22.83 24.41
C LYS A 323 2.69 22.70 23.04
N ILE A 324 2.30 21.48 22.69
CA ILE A 324 1.56 21.23 21.44
C ILE A 324 0.15 21.82 21.59
N ASN A 325 -0.08 22.97 20.96
CA ASN A 325 -1.40 23.57 20.89
C ASN A 325 -2.37 22.64 20.14
N PHE A 326 -3.63 22.59 20.58
CA PHE A 326 -4.67 21.73 20.02
C PHE A 326 -4.81 21.89 18.50
N VAL A 327 -4.48 20.85 17.73
CA VAL A 327 -4.83 20.75 16.31
C VAL A 327 -5.72 19.54 16.08
N ARG A 328 -7.04 19.71 16.26
CA ARG A 328 -8.04 18.72 15.84
C ARG A 328 -8.26 18.88 14.34
N VAL A 329 -7.68 17.99 13.53
CA VAL A 329 -8.06 17.88 12.11
C VAL A 329 -8.99 16.68 11.96
N THR A 330 -10.27 16.94 11.67
CA THR A 330 -11.17 15.93 11.11
C THR A 330 -10.98 15.95 9.60
N MET A 331 -10.48 14.87 9.02
CA MET A 331 -10.24 14.76 7.57
C MET A 331 -11.32 13.91 6.90
N ASN A 332 -12.07 14.55 6.01
CA ASN A 332 -13.08 13.89 5.18
C ASN A 332 -12.42 13.37 3.90
N ARG A 333 -12.18 12.05 3.82
CA ARG A 333 -11.62 11.33 2.65
C ARG A 333 -10.17 11.69 2.23
N GLU A 334 -9.53 12.67 2.85
CA GLU A 334 -8.14 13.02 2.57
C GLU A 334 -7.11 12.05 3.20
N VAL A 335 -5.87 12.13 2.70
CA VAL A 335 -4.73 11.31 3.12
C VAL A 335 -4.16 11.85 4.44
N ILE A 336 -3.89 10.96 5.42
CA ILE A 336 -3.33 11.39 6.72
C ILE A 336 -1.88 11.86 6.52
N ASN A 337 -1.66 13.17 6.59
CA ASN A 337 -0.32 13.75 6.51
C ASN A 337 0.39 13.65 7.88
N TYR A 338 1.23 12.62 8.04
CA TYR A 338 2.03 12.43 9.25
C TYR A 338 3.29 13.31 9.23
N ALA A 339 3.62 13.92 10.38
CA ALA A 339 4.86 14.68 10.54
C ALA A 339 6.05 13.72 10.64
N ASN A 340 7.10 13.96 9.85
CA ASN A 340 8.33 13.18 9.87
C ASN A 340 8.93 13.09 11.29
N HIS A 341 9.56 11.96 11.59
CA HIS A 341 10.18 11.65 12.88
C HIS A 341 9.26 11.86 14.10
N THR A 342 7.98 11.49 13.95
CA THR A 342 6.96 11.60 15.01
C THR A 342 6.37 10.22 15.31
N ILE A 343 6.28 9.88 16.60
CA ILE A 343 5.60 8.68 17.08
C ILE A 343 4.09 8.96 17.17
N TYR A 344 3.32 8.06 16.59
CA TYR A 344 1.87 8.01 16.65
C TYR A 344 1.40 6.72 17.31
N LEU A 345 0.40 6.84 18.17
CA LEU A 345 -0.47 5.75 18.57
C LEU A 345 -1.62 5.68 17.57
N LEU A 346 -1.71 4.57 16.82
CA LEU A 346 -2.77 4.34 15.84
C LEU A 346 -3.84 3.42 16.42
N LEU A 347 -5.10 3.86 16.40
CA LEU A 347 -6.26 3.00 16.67
C LEU A 347 -6.97 2.72 15.34
N SER A 348 -7.03 1.45 14.97
CA SER A 348 -7.75 0.96 13.80
C SER A 348 -9.01 0.22 14.24
N HIS A 349 -10.14 0.50 13.59
CA HIS A 349 -11.38 -0.26 13.77
C HIS A 349 -11.22 -1.68 13.19
N LEU A 350 -11.73 -2.70 13.88
CA LEU A 350 -11.78 -4.07 13.36
C LEU A 350 -13.18 -4.38 12.81
N PRO A 351 -13.36 -4.67 11.51
CA PRO A 351 -14.67 -5.05 10.97
C PRO A 351 -15.28 -6.24 11.71
N GLY A 352 -16.61 -6.27 11.83
CA GLY A 352 -17.36 -7.36 12.47
C GLY A 352 -17.22 -7.48 13.99
N GLN A 353 -16.28 -6.77 14.63
CA GLN A 353 -16.13 -6.74 16.09
C GLN A 353 -16.17 -5.29 16.57
N ASN A 354 -16.98 -4.96 17.60
CA ASN A 354 -16.98 -3.62 18.19
C ASN A 354 -15.73 -3.42 19.09
N ARG A 355 -14.56 -3.40 18.45
CA ARG A 355 -13.22 -3.47 19.03
C ARG A 355 -12.22 -2.71 18.14
N TYR A 356 -11.13 -2.29 18.77
CA TYR A 356 -10.04 -1.58 18.11
C TYR A 356 -8.75 -2.38 18.21
N HIS A 357 -8.04 -2.51 17.10
CA HIS A 357 -6.62 -2.83 17.11
C HIS A 357 -5.82 -1.56 17.44
N VAL A 358 -4.66 -1.74 18.07
CA VAL A 358 -3.76 -0.64 18.43
C VAL A 358 -2.31 -0.99 18.06
N GLY A 359 -1.59 0.01 17.60
CA GLY A 359 -0.16 -0.10 17.27
C GLY A 359 0.56 1.24 17.39
N ILE A 360 1.89 1.16 17.41
CA ILE A 360 2.77 2.33 17.34
C ILE A 360 3.24 2.50 15.90
N TYR A 361 3.22 3.72 15.39
CA TYR A 361 3.73 4.09 14.08
C TYR A 361 4.73 5.24 14.22
N ILE A 362 5.90 5.12 13.60
CA ILE A 362 6.88 6.20 13.53
C ILE A 362 6.99 6.64 12.08
N SER A 363 6.43 7.80 11.75
CA SER A 363 6.61 8.38 10.42
C SER A 363 8.08 8.73 10.23
N LEU A 364 8.68 8.29 9.12
CA LEU A 364 10.05 8.65 8.76
C LEU A 364 10.05 9.74 7.70
N ASN A 365 9.23 9.58 6.66
CA ASN A 365 9.06 10.59 5.63
C ASN A 365 7.67 10.58 5.01
N GLY A 366 6.70 11.27 5.63
CA GLY A 366 5.32 11.48 5.17
C GLY A 366 4.50 10.21 5.02
N ASP A 367 4.80 9.45 3.97
CA ASP A 367 4.13 8.23 3.52
C ASP A 367 4.89 6.94 3.88
N VAL A 368 6.21 7.00 4.12
CA VAL A 368 7.00 5.88 4.68
C VAL A 368 7.13 6.02 6.20
N GLY A 369 6.87 4.93 6.92
CA GLY A 369 7.17 4.83 8.36
C GLY A 369 7.28 3.40 8.88
N LEU A 370 7.71 3.28 10.13
CA LEU A 370 7.83 2.01 10.86
C LEU A 370 6.52 1.73 11.61
N VAL A 371 6.01 0.51 11.53
CA VAL A 371 4.80 0.03 12.20
C VAL A 371 5.20 -1.05 13.20
N TYR A 372 4.68 -0.97 14.42
CA TYR A 372 4.90 -1.96 15.49
C TYR A 372 3.60 -2.28 16.22
N HIS A 373 3.26 -3.56 16.32
CA HIS A 373 2.09 -4.03 17.07
C HIS A 373 2.19 -5.51 17.45
N ALA A 374 1.47 -5.92 18.50
CA ALA A 374 1.18 -7.33 18.74
C ALA A 374 -0.10 -7.73 18.00
N THR A 375 0.00 -8.63 17.03
CA THR A 375 -1.10 -9.08 16.15
C THR A 375 -1.47 -10.53 16.44
N GLY A 376 -2.77 -10.83 16.50
CA GLY A 376 -3.26 -12.18 16.75
C GLY A 376 -4.75 -12.24 17.11
N PHE A 377 -5.27 -13.45 17.18
CA PHE A 377 -6.65 -13.75 17.57
C PHE A 377 -6.68 -14.81 18.67
N SER A 378 -7.70 -14.74 19.54
CA SER A 378 -8.01 -15.77 20.55
C SER A 378 -6.83 -16.22 21.43
N GLY A 379 -5.99 -15.27 21.88
CA GLY A 379 -4.86 -15.53 22.78
C GLY A 379 -3.54 -15.96 22.10
N ASN A 380 -3.53 -16.12 20.77
CA ASN A 380 -2.32 -16.44 20.01
C ASN A 380 -1.80 -15.18 19.29
N TYR A 381 -1.10 -14.32 20.05
CA TYR A 381 -0.47 -13.11 19.53
C TYR A 381 0.98 -13.35 19.06
N SER A 382 1.45 -12.46 18.19
CA SER A 382 2.82 -12.40 17.71
C SER A 382 3.26 -10.94 17.59
N TYR A 383 4.56 -10.67 17.72
CA TYR A 383 5.10 -9.33 17.44
C TYR A 383 5.26 -9.16 15.93
N ASP A 384 4.73 -8.06 15.40
CA ASP A 384 4.94 -7.63 14.03
C ASP A 384 5.51 -6.20 14.03
N GLY A 385 6.74 -6.09 13.52
CA GLY A 385 7.44 -4.85 13.24
C GLY A 385 7.85 -4.83 11.77
N HIS A 386 7.45 -3.79 11.02
CA HIS A 386 7.75 -3.67 9.59
C HIS A 386 7.72 -2.21 9.11
N ILE A 387 8.38 -1.93 7.98
CA ILE A 387 8.22 -0.67 7.25
C ILE A 387 6.96 -0.74 6.39
N SER A 388 6.15 0.31 6.40
CA SER A 388 4.98 0.46 5.54
C SER A 388 5.01 1.77 4.75
N GLU A 389 4.42 1.72 3.56
CA GLU A 389 4.37 2.81 2.57
C GLU A 389 2.94 3.38 2.38
N ASN A 390 1.93 2.82 3.07
CA ASN A 390 0.52 3.04 2.75
C ASN A 390 -0.37 3.40 3.95
N ILE A 391 0.19 3.51 5.16
CA ILE A 391 -0.56 3.81 6.41
C ILE A 391 -1.44 5.06 6.27
N GLN A 392 -0.92 6.12 5.64
CA GLN A 392 -1.65 7.37 5.35
C GLN A 392 -2.95 7.20 4.54
N HIS A 393 -3.07 6.12 3.77
CA HIS A 393 -4.25 5.80 2.97
C HIS A 393 -5.26 4.90 3.69
N SER A 394 -4.86 4.22 4.77
CA SER A 394 -5.68 3.20 5.45
C SER A 394 -7.04 3.73 5.90
N THR A 395 -8.10 3.05 5.47
CA THR A 395 -9.49 3.37 5.80
C THR A 395 -9.91 2.93 7.20
N GLU A 396 -9.09 2.12 7.88
CA GLU A 396 -9.43 1.53 9.18
C GLU A 396 -9.01 2.42 10.35
N ILE A 397 -8.02 3.30 10.15
CA ILE A 397 -7.51 4.21 11.17
C ILE A 397 -8.61 5.22 11.54
N ARG A 398 -9.04 5.18 12.80
CA ARG A 398 -9.99 6.16 13.40
C ARG A 398 -9.24 7.26 14.14
N LEU A 399 -8.12 6.91 14.81
CA LEU A 399 -7.29 7.85 15.55
C LEU A 399 -5.81 7.70 15.20
N ALA A 400 -5.15 8.85 14.98
CA ALA A 400 -3.70 8.99 15.06
C ALA A 400 -3.37 10.00 16.16
N MET A 401 -2.95 9.51 17.32
CA MET A 401 -2.58 10.32 18.48
C MET A 401 -1.05 10.51 18.52
N ILE A 402 -0.57 11.76 18.51
CA ILE A 402 0.87 12.07 18.65
C ILE A 402 1.35 11.72 20.06
N ILE A 403 2.40 10.88 20.14
CA ILE A 403 3.04 10.44 21.39
C ILE A 403 4.38 11.16 21.65
N GLY A 404 5.01 11.70 20.61
CA GLY A 404 6.25 12.46 20.74
C GLY A 404 7.05 12.52 19.44
N HIS A 405 8.23 13.15 19.48
CA HIS A 405 9.17 13.21 18.36
C HIS A 405 10.41 12.37 18.64
N VAL A 406 11.00 11.82 17.59
CA VAL A 406 12.14 10.91 17.61
C VAL A 406 13.35 11.61 17.00
N LYS A 407 14.55 11.41 17.53
CA LYS A 407 15.78 11.78 16.82
C LYS A 407 16.14 10.64 15.87
N GLU A 408 16.58 10.94 14.65
CA GLU A 408 16.98 9.94 13.66
C GLU A 408 18.00 8.94 14.24
N THR A 409 18.91 9.42 15.10
CA THR A 409 19.90 8.62 15.85
C THR A 409 19.33 7.64 16.89
N GLN A 410 18.04 7.70 17.20
CA GLN A 410 17.36 6.76 18.11
C GLN A 410 16.65 5.63 17.35
N LEU A 411 16.47 5.73 16.03
CA LEU A 411 15.64 4.79 15.25
C LEU A 411 16.14 3.35 15.30
N ASP A 412 17.46 3.12 15.19
CA ASP A 412 18.01 1.76 15.22
C ASP A 412 17.93 1.12 16.61
N MET A 413 18.01 1.92 17.68
CA MET A 413 17.74 1.44 19.05
C MET A 413 16.27 1.05 19.21
N ILE A 414 15.34 1.85 18.68
CA ILE A 414 13.91 1.57 18.76
C ILE A 414 13.56 0.27 17.99
N ASP A 415 14.04 0.16 16.75
CA ASP A 415 13.67 -0.90 15.81
C ASP A 415 14.38 -2.25 16.05
N HIS A 416 15.58 -2.23 16.65
CA HIS A 416 16.38 -3.45 16.85
C HIS A 416 16.60 -3.84 18.31
N GLN A 417 16.19 -3.01 19.28
CA GLN A 417 16.34 -3.29 20.71
C GLN A 417 15.04 -3.10 21.49
N ILE A 418 14.40 -1.93 21.40
CA ILE A 418 13.20 -1.62 22.19
C ILE A 418 12.01 -2.43 21.70
N MET A 419 11.54 -2.19 20.47
CA MET A 419 10.29 -2.78 19.96
C MET A 419 10.33 -4.31 19.88
N PRO A 420 11.41 -4.96 19.40
CA PRO A 420 11.52 -6.43 19.43
C PRO A 420 11.70 -7.00 20.85
N GLY A 421 12.11 -6.18 21.82
CA GLY A 421 12.28 -6.57 23.22
C GLY A 421 10.99 -6.60 24.03
N VAL A 422 9.91 -5.95 23.55
CA VAL A 422 8.63 -5.87 24.26
C VAL A 422 7.93 -7.24 24.22
N PRO A 423 7.76 -7.95 25.35
CA PRO A 423 7.33 -9.34 25.36
C PRO A 423 5.86 -9.53 24.97
N VAL A 424 5.60 -10.52 24.13
CA VAL A 424 4.25 -11.00 23.81
C VAL A 424 3.89 -12.17 24.71
N ARG A 425 2.91 -11.98 25.60
CA ARG A 425 2.58 -12.92 26.68
C ARG A 425 1.33 -13.75 26.34
N ASN A 426 1.50 -14.79 25.54
CA ASN A 426 0.42 -15.74 25.20
C ASN A 426 0.08 -16.70 26.36
N ASP A 427 0.90 -16.70 27.42
CA ASP A 427 0.66 -17.33 28.72
C ASP A 427 -0.36 -16.56 29.59
N ASP A 428 -0.54 -15.26 29.33
CA ASP A 428 -1.49 -14.40 30.03
C ASP A 428 -2.80 -14.27 29.23
N SER A 429 -3.88 -14.88 29.73
CA SER A 429 -5.20 -14.83 29.09
C SER A 429 -5.87 -13.45 29.08
N SER A 430 -5.31 -12.47 29.81
CA SER A 430 -5.70 -11.05 29.76
C SER A 430 -4.89 -10.23 28.76
N PHE A 431 -3.88 -10.82 28.10
CA PHE A 431 -3.02 -10.12 27.17
C PHE A 431 -3.75 -9.61 25.92
N THR A 432 -3.42 -8.39 25.53
CA THR A 432 -3.98 -7.70 24.36
C THR A 432 -2.91 -6.87 23.65
N CYS A 433 -3.21 -6.41 22.44
CA CYS A 433 -2.39 -5.39 21.77
C CYS A 433 -2.24 -4.10 22.62
N TRP A 434 -3.20 -3.76 23.47
CA TRP A 434 -3.07 -2.69 24.47
C TRP A 434 -2.09 -3.02 25.60
N SER A 435 -2.07 -4.27 26.08
CA SER A 435 -1.08 -4.73 27.07
C SER A 435 0.34 -4.60 26.51
N TRP A 436 0.55 -4.97 25.24
CA TRP A 436 1.82 -4.80 24.54
C TRP A 436 2.19 -3.33 24.35
N VAL A 437 1.29 -2.51 23.78
CA VAL A 437 1.54 -1.08 23.52
C VAL A 437 1.84 -0.32 24.81
N LYS A 438 1.14 -0.60 25.93
CA LYS A 438 1.42 0.05 27.21
C LYS A 438 2.80 -0.29 27.76
N GLN A 439 3.31 -1.50 27.50
CA GLN A 439 4.68 -1.84 27.84
C GLN A 439 5.69 -1.14 26.90
N ALA A 440 5.46 -1.18 25.58
CA ALA A 440 6.29 -0.48 24.60
C ALA A 440 6.43 1.04 24.90
N LEU A 441 5.34 1.69 25.34
CA LEU A 441 5.34 3.09 25.75
C LEU A 441 6.16 3.34 27.04
N ARG A 442 6.15 2.40 28.00
CA ARG A 442 7.02 2.47 29.20
C ARG A 442 8.49 2.27 28.82
N ASP A 443 8.78 1.31 27.95
CA ASP A 443 10.16 1.00 27.53
C ASP A 443 10.76 2.15 26.71
N LEU A 444 9.98 2.79 25.82
CA LEU A 444 10.37 4.02 25.12
C LEU A 444 10.61 5.21 26.06
N ARG A 445 9.82 5.34 27.13
CA ARG A 445 9.99 6.39 28.17
C ARG A 445 11.24 6.13 29.00
N GLN A 446 11.49 4.87 29.39
CA GLN A 446 12.70 4.46 30.11
C GLN A 446 13.98 4.65 29.27
N ALA A 447 13.92 4.41 27.97
CA ALA A 447 15.01 4.66 27.02
C ALA A 447 15.18 6.14 26.63
N GLY A 448 14.39 7.07 27.20
CA GLY A 448 14.49 8.51 26.90
C GLY A 448 14.14 8.88 25.46
N VAL A 449 13.35 8.06 24.76
CA VAL A 449 12.87 8.35 23.40
C VAL A 449 11.69 9.33 23.42
N VAL A 450 10.77 9.15 24.38
CA VAL A 450 9.60 10.02 24.58
C VAL A 450 9.48 10.44 26.03
N SER A 451 8.80 11.56 26.26
CA SER A 451 8.48 12.05 27.60
C SER A 451 7.02 12.48 27.64
N PHE A 452 6.27 11.90 28.57
CA PHE A 452 4.89 12.25 28.88
C PHE A 452 4.67 12.17 30.41
N SER A 453 3.71 12.97 30.88
CA SER A 453 3.45 13.21 32.32
C SER A 453 2.57 12.16 32.97
N CYS A 454 1.76 11.44 32.20
CA CYS A 454 0.79 10.46 32.64
C CYS A 454 1.31 9.01 32.58
N GLU A 455 0.49 8.06 33.00
CA GLU A 455 0.76 6.63 32.83
C GLU A 455 0.14 6.07 31.55
N ALA A 456 0.67 4.94 31.08
CA ALA A 456 0.24 4.34 29.81
C ALA A 456 -1.24 3.93 29.78
N ASP A 457 -1.85 3.71 30.95
CA ASP A 457 -3.27 3.42 31.15
C ASP A 457 -4.16 4.68 31.01
N ASP A 458 -3.62 5.88 31.30
CA ASP A 458 -4.29 7.15 31.02
C ASP A 458 -4.34 7.41 29.51
N ILE A 459 -3.26 7.11 28.79
CA ILE A 459 -3.17 7.22 27.32
C ILE A 459 -4.20 6.29 26.65
N GLU A 460 -4.35 5.05 27.14
CA GLU A 460 -5.42 4.15 26.68
C GLU A 460 -6.82 4.74 26.94
N THR A 461 -7.03 5.29 28.13
CA THR A 461 -8.31 5.89 28.54
C THR A 461 -8.66 7.11 27.68
N GLU A 462 -7.71 8.01 27.42
CA GLU A 462 -7.91 9.19 26.57
C GLU A 462 -8.17 8.77 25.12
N ALA A 463 -7.38 7.85 24.55
CA ALA A 463 -7.55 7.38 23.18
C ALA A 463 -8.92 6.70 22.95
N ARG A 464 -9.34 5.80 23.85
CA ARG A 464 -10.66 5.13 23.78
C ARG A 464 -11.82 6.12 23.97
N THR A 465 -11.68 7.05 24.89
CA THR A 465 -12.70 8.09 25.15
C THR A 465 -12.84 9.03 23.95
N PHE A 466 -11.73 9.37 23.31
CA PHE A 466 -11.72 10.22 22.11
C PHE A 466 -12.51 9.59 20.96
N VAL A 467 -12.23 8.32 20.60
CA VAL A 467 -12.91 7.66 19.47
C VAL A 467 -14.41 7.52 19.75
N ARG A 468 -14.80 7.00 20.92
CA ARG A 468 -16.22 6.95 21.34
C ARG A 468 -16.89 8.33 21.32
N GLY A 469 -16.14 9.37 21.68
CA GLY A 469 -16.57 10.77 21.65
C GLY A 469 -16.69 11.40 20.26
N VAL A 470 -16.22 10.73 19.20
CA VAL A 470 -16.47 11.08 17.79
C VAL A 470 -17.69 10.31 17.28
N GLU A 471 -17.72 8.99 17.49
CA GLU A 471 -18.81 8.10 17.04
C GLU A 471 -20.19 8.52 17.57
N SER A 472 -20.26 8.82 18.88
CA SER A 472 -21.48 9.26 19.57
C SER A 472 -22.04 10.60 19.09
N ARG A 473 -21.32 11.38 18.27
CA ARG A 473 -21.78 12.66 17.72
C ARG A 473 -22.48 12.54 16.36
N GLY A 474 -22.72 11.32 15.88
CA GLY A 474 -23.32 11.10 14.56
C GLY A 474 -22.38 11.38 13.39
N GLN A 475 -21.08 11.58 13.64
CA GLN A 475 -20.03 11.63 12.61
C GLN A 475 -19.69 10.20 12.13
N VAL A 476 -20.71 9.43 11.73
CA VAL A 476 -20.60 8.05 11.23
C VAL A 476 -20.24 8.06 9.74
N GLY A 477 -19.22 8.85 9.41
CA GLY A 477 -18.50 8.80 8.13
C GLY A 477 -17.20 8.00 8.28
N ASN A 478 -16.43 7.91 7.19
CA ASN A 478 -15.04 7.43 7.24
C ASN A 478 -14.09 8.54 7.76
N ASP A 479 -14.55 9.28 8.76
CA ASP A 479 -13.92 10.50 9.29
C ASP A 479 -12.68 10.09 10.12
N ARG A 480 -11.50 10.52 9.67
CA ARG A 480 -10.24 10.23 10.35
C ARG A 480 -9.82 11.43 11.20
N VAL A 481 -9.26 11.19 12.38
CA VAL A 481 -8.82 12.26 13.27
C VAL A 481 -7.36 12.12 13.67
N ILE A 482 -6.58 13.16 13.38
CA ILE A 482 -5.27 13.38 14.01
C ILE A 482 -5.52 14.18 15.30
N THR A 483 -4.88 13.78 16.39
CA THR A 483 -4.94 14.51 17.67
C THR A 483 -3.56 14.54 18.35
N SER A 484 -3.39 15.51 19.25
CA SER A 484 -2.18 15.70 20.04
C SER A 484 -2.54 15.90 21.49
N ARG A 485 -2.54 14.82 22.27
CA ARG A 485 -2.66 14.87 23.73
C ARG A 485 -2.02 13.64 24.35
N LEU A 486 -1.40 13.89 25.50
CA LEU A 486 -0.76 12.92 26.41
C LEU A 486 -1.20 13.25 27.84
N CYS A 487 -2.53 13.40 28.00
CA CYS A 487 -3.23 13.79 29.22
C CYS A 487 -2.84 15.14 29.84
N SER A 488 -3.52 16.18 29.31
CA SER A 488 -3.74 17.55 29.84
C SER A 488 -2.54 18.46 30.09
#